data_AF-A0A7C1S0I5-F1
#
_entry.id   AF-A0A7C1S0I5-F1
#
_cell.length_a   1.000
_cell.length_b   1.000
_cell.length_c   1.000
_cell.angle_alpha   90.00
_cell.angle_beta   90.00
_cell.angle_gamma   90.00
#
_symmetry.space_group_name_H-M   'P 1'
#
loop_
_entity.id
_entity.type
_entity.pdbx_description
1 polymer ?
#
loop_
_entity_poly.entity_id
_entity_poly.type
_entity_poly.pdbx_seq_one_letter_code
_entity_poly.pdbx_strand_id
1 'polypeptide(L)'
;MLKRYIISALIAVTILLAAAAPSSAEVYGPNVKIRNNTILVSTGMNLDKKSIDEITKGVSKEIVFYVDMFRQWRWWPDEFVIGISVSQALRCDPVKKEYSTVSIRGG
;
A
#
# COMPACT_ATOMS: atom_id res chain seq x y z
N MET A 1 -23.62 9.89 -43.83
CA MET A 1 -22.38 9.15 -43.51
C MET A 1 -21.53 9.86 -42.45
N LEU A 2 -21.31 11.18 -42.54
CA LEU A 2 -20.52 11.97 -41.58
C LEU A 2 -20.89 11.78 -40.09
N LYS A 3 -22.17 11.73 -39.74
CA LYS A 3 -22.63 11.51 -38.34
C LYS A 3 -22.14 10.19 -37.73
N ARG A 4 -22.01 9.12 -38.53
CA ARG A 4 -21.55 7.80 -38.04
C ARG A 4 -20.06 7.84 -37.68
N TYR A 5 -19.24 8.57 -38.46
CA TYR A 5 -17.82 8.77 -38.17
C TYR A 5 -17.60 9.64 -36.93
N ILE A 6 -18.45 10.65 -36.71
CA ILE A 6 -18.40 11.48 -35.49
C ILE A 6 -18.71 10.64 -34.26
N ILE A 7 -19.74 9.80 -34.30
CA ILE A 7 -20.11 8.94 -33.18
C ILE A 7 -19.01 7.90 -32.90
N SER A 8 -18.45 7.26 -33.94
CA SER A 8 -17.34 6.32 -33.75
C SER A 8 -16.08 6.99 -33.20
N ALA A 9 -15.78 8.22 -33.64
CA ALA A 9 -14.66 8.99 -33.10
C ALA A 9 -14.89 9.36 -31.63
N LEU A 10 -16.12 9.76 -31.27
CA LEU A 10 -16.48 10.08 -29.89
C LEU A 10 -16.32 8.86 -28.96
N ILE A 11 -16.77 7.69 -29.43
CA ILE A 11 -16.64 6.42 -28.69
C ILE A 11 -15.16 6.01 -28.54
N ALA A 12 -14.36 6.16 -29.59
CA ALA A 12 -12.93 5.85 -29.52
C ALA A 12 -12.20 6.77 -28.52
N VAL A 13 -12.55 8.06 -28.48
CA VAL A 13 -11.96 9.03 -27.54
C VAL A 13 -12.36 8.73 -26.09
N THR A 14 -13.62 8.37 -25.82
CA THR A 14 -14.04 8.01 -24.46
C THR A 14 -13.38 6.72 -23.97
N ILE A 15 -13.18 5.73 -24.84
CA ILE A 15 -12.43 4.50 -24.48
C ILE A 15 -10.96 4.82 -24.19
N LEU A 16 -10.33 5.72 -24.95
CA LEU A 16 -8.94 6.12 -24.73
C LEU A 16 -8.75 6.85 -23.39
N LEU A 17 -9.70 7.70 -23.01
CA LEU A 17 -9.68 8.44 -21.74
C LEU A 17 -9.91 7.52 -20.52
N ALA A 18 -10.69 6.45 -20.69
CA ALA A 18 -10.95 5.48 -19.62
C ALA A 18 -9.76 4.54 -19.33
N ALA A 19 -8.75 4.48 -20.21
CA ALA A 19 -7.59 3.62 -20.04
C ALA A 19 -6.53 4.16 -19.05
N ALA A 20 -6.76 5.33 -18.44
CA ALA A 20 -5.89 5.84 -17.40
C ALA A 20 -6.02 4.98 -16.13
N ALA A 21 -5.12 3.99 -15.97
CA ALA A 21 -5.09 3.14 -14.80
C ALA A 21 -4.71 3.96 -13.55
N PRO A 22 -5.44 3.84 -12.43
CA PRO A 22 -5.01 4.43 -11.18
C PRO A 22 -3.71 3.78 -10.73
N SER A 23 -2.72 4.59 -10.35
CA SER A 23 -1.53 4.13 -9.64
C SER A 23 -1.95 3.75 -8.24
N SER A 24 -2.16 2.47 -7.98
CA SER A 24 -2.42 1.97 -6.62
C SER A 24 -1.11 1.85 -5.85
N ALA A 25 -1.18 2.00 -4.53
CA ALA A 25 -0.10 1.56 -3.67
C ALA A 25 0.04 0.04 -3.74
N GLU A 26 1.27 -0.46 -3.66
CA GLU A 26 1.59 -1.88 -3.78
C GLU A 26 2.25 -2.36 -2.50
N VAL A 27 1.67 -3.40 -1.88
CA VAL A 27 2.26 -4.05 -0.70
C VAL A 27 3.07 -5.26 -1.17
N TYR A 28 4.30 -5.39 -0.69
CA TYR A 28 5.20 -6.48 -1.03
C TYR A 28 5.66 -7.25 0.20
N GLY A 29 5.92 -8.56 0.01
CA GLY A 29 6.16 -9.50 1.10
C GLY A 29 4.91 -10.34 1.41
N PRO A 30 4.81 -10.95 2.61
CA PRO A 30 5.81 -10.97 3.67
C PRO A 30 6.95 -11.96 3.38
N ASN A 31 8.19 -11.54 3.60
CA ASN A 31 9.34 -12.44 3.67
C ASN A 31 9.47 -12.98 5.09
N VAL A 32 9.37 -14.30 5.25
CA VAL A 32 9.42 -14.97 6.55
C VAL A 32 10.72 -15.74 6.67
N LYS A 33 11.45 -15.50 7.75
CA LYS A 33 12.65 -16.26 8.14
C LYS A 33 12.45 -16.82 9.54
N ILE A 34 12.61 -18.12 9.67
CA ILE A 34 12.60 -18.79 10.98
C ILE A 34 14.06 -18.99 11.39
N ARG A 35 14.46 -18.38 12.50
CA ARG A 35 15.77 -18.62 13.12
C ARG A 35 15.57 -19.05 14.56
N ASN A 36 16.00 -20.26 14.88
CA ASN A 36 15.79 -20.90 16.19
C ASN A 36 14.29 -20.92 16.54
N ASN A 37 13.90 -20.19 17.58
CA ASN A 37 12.52 -20.05 18.05
C ASN A 37 11.96 -18.64 17.80
N THR A 38 12.49 -17.95 16.79
CA THR A 38 12.09 -16.59 16.42
C THR A 38 11.65 -16.55 14.96
N ILE A 39 10.45 -16.01 14.74
CA ILE A 39 9.89 -15.75 13.42
C ILE A 39 10.19 -14.29 13.08
N LEU A 40 11.04 -14.08 12.08
CA LEU A 40 11.36 -12.77 11.53
C LEU A 40 10.50 -12.55 10.29
N VAL A 41 9.68 -11.51 10.31
CA VAL A 41 8.81 -11.13 9.19
C VAL A 41 9.24 -9.76 8.69
N SER A 42 9.47 -9.64 7.38
CA SER A 42 9.73 -8.38 6.71
C SER A 42 8.67 -8.15 5.64
N THR A 43 8.04 -6.99 5.69
CA THR A 43 7.05 -6.54 4.69
C THR A 43 7.31 -5.08 4.36
N GLY A 44 6.79 -4.61 3.24
CA GLY A 44 6.86 -3.20 2.89
C GLY A 44 5.79 -2.80 1.90
N MET A 45 5.74 -1.52 1.59
CA MET A 45 4.75 -0.96 0.69
C MET A 45 5.37 0.16 -0.15
N ASN A 46 5.08 0.16 -1.44
CA ASN A 46 5.34 1.28 -2.34
C ASN A 46 4.14 2.21 -2.31
N LEU A 47 4.39 3.47 -1.97
CA LEU A 47 3.36 4.51 -2.02
C LEU A 47 3.03 4.86 -3.48
N ASP A 48 1.77 5.20 -3.72
CA ASP A 48 1.34 5.77 -4.98
C ASP A 48 1.87 7.20 -5.15
N LYS A 49 1.98 7.63 -6.40
CA LYS A 49 2.49 8.98 -6.74
C LYS A 49 1.74 10.09 -6.01
N LYS A 50 0.42 9.96 -5.85
CA LYS A 50 -0.39 10.95 -5.14
C LYS A 50 0.00 11.04 -3.67
N SER A 51 0.20 9.91 -2.98
CA SER A 51 0.68 9.94 -1.59
C SER A 51 2.07 10.53 -1.47
N ILE A 52 2.97 10.23 -2.40
CA ILE A 52 4.32 10.84 -2.43
C ILE A 52 4.20 12.36 -2.61
N ASP A 53 3.37 12.83 -3.54
CA ASP A 53 3.17 14.26 -3.79
C ASP A 53 2.56 14.98 -2.58
N GLU A 54 1.58 14.36 -1.92
CA GLU A 54 0.97 14.89 -0.70
C GLU A 54 1.99 14.99 0.44
N ILE A 55 2.77 13.94 0.67
CA ILE A 55 3.84 13.95 1.68
C ILE A 55 4.85 15.05 1.37
N THR A 56 5.27 15.17 0.12
CA THR A 56 6.25 16.18 -0.33
C THR A 56 5.73 17.61 -0.12
N LYS A 57 4.42 17.82 -0.18
CA LYS A 57 3.77 19.12 0.12
C LYS A 57 3.63 19.41 1.62
N GLY A 58 4.18 18.55 2.49
CA GLY A 58 4.13 18.70 3.95
C GLY A 58 2.93 18.03 4.61
N VAL A 59 2.14 17.22 3.88
CA VAL A 59 1.04 16.46 4.48
C VAL A 59 1.60 15.24 5.21
N SER A 60 1.43 15.19 6.53
CA SER A 60 1.78 13.99 7.31
C SER A 60 0.80 12.85 7.00
N LYS A 61 1.31 11.65 6.75
CA LYS A 61 0.50 10.42 6.64
C LYS A 61 0.89 9.43 7.72
N GLU A 62 -0.09 8.69 8.22
CA GLU A 62 0.13 7.56 9.13
C GLU A 62 -0.21 6.27 8.38
N ILE A 63 0.71 5.31 8.40
CA ILE A 63 0.52 3.98 7.85
C ILE A 63 0.49 3.01 9.03
N VAL A 64 -0.53 2.17 9.11
CA VAL A 64 -0.65 1.15 10.14
C VAL A 64 -0.61 -0.22 9.49
N PHE A 65 0.40 -1.00 9.82
CA PHE A 65 0.50 -2.40 9.43
C PHE A 65 -0.11 -3.27 10.51
N TYR A 66 -1.02 -4.15 10.12
CA TYR A 66 -1.57 -5.20 10.96
C TYR A 66 -0.99 -6.53 10.49
N VAL A 67 -0.37 -7.27 11.41
CA VAL A 67 0.26 -8.56 11.14
C VAL A 67 -0.35 -9.60 12.06
N ASP A 68 -1.18 -10.45 11.48
CA ASP A 68 -1.84 -11.54 12.19
C ASP A 68 -1.20 -12.88 11.83
N MET A 69 -0.89 -13.66 12.84
CA MET A 69 -0.35 -15.00 12.72
C MET A 69 -1.44 -16.02 13.02
N PHE A 70 -1.66 -16.91 12.07
CA PHE A 70 -2.59 -18.01 12.20
C PHE A 70 -1.84 -19.35 12.16
N ARG A 71 -2.29 -20.29 12.98
CA ARG A 71 -1.91 -21.69 12.88
C ARG A 71 -2.86 -22.39 11.95
N GLN A 72 -2.30 -22.91 10.86
CA GLN A 72 -3.06 -23.67 9.88
C GLN A 72 -3.27 -25.11 10.36
N TRP A 73 -4.52 -25.57 10.28
CA TRP A 73 -4.90 -26.93 10.62
C TRP A 73 -5.40 -27.68 9.37
N ARG A 74 -5.26 -29.01 9.34
CA ARG A 74 -5.66 -29.81 8.17
C ARG A 74 -7.15 -30.13 8.11
N TRP A 75 -7.79 -30.23 9.27
CA TRP A 75 -9.20 -30.64 9.42
C TRP A 75 -10.01 -29.69 10.30
N TRP A 76 -9.35 -28.66 10.84
CA TRP A 76 -9.95 -27.67 11.72
C TRP A 76 -9.76 -26.29 11.09
N PRO A 77 -10.59 -25.30 11.45
CA PRO A 77 -10.38 -23.93 11.02
C PRO A 77 -9.03 -23.41 11.52
N ASP A 78 -8.47 -22.47 10.78
CA ASP A 78 -7.24 -21.79 11.16
C ASP A 78 -7.42 -21.09 12.52
N GLU A 79 -6.45 -21.31 13.40
CA GLU A 79 -6.48 -20.79 14.76
C GLU A 79 -5.66 -19.50 14.81
N PHE A 80 -6.24 -18.42 15.31
CA PHE A 80 -5.50 -17.19 15.57
C PHE A 80 -4.48 -17.42 16.70
N VAL A 81 -3.23 -17.02 16.47
CA VAL A 81 -2.14 -17.18 17.43
C VAL A 81 -1.78 -15.84 18.07
N ILE A 82 -1.45 -14.84 17.26
CA ILE A 82 -1.04 -13.52 17.73
C ILE A 82 -1.23 -12.48 16.63
N GLY A 83 -1.63 -11.27 17.03
CA GLY A 83 -1.74 -10.10 16.16
C GLY A 83 -0.82 -9.00 16.68
N ILE A 84 -0.11 -8.31 15.78
CA ILE A 84 0.78 -7.20 16.12
C ILE A 84 0.45 -6.05 15.18
N SER A 85 0.39 -4.83 15.72
CA SER A 85 0.26 -3.62 14.93
C SER A 85 1.55 -2.80 14.97
N VAL A 86 1.94 -2.26 13.82
CA VAL A 86 3.07 -1.34 13.70
C VAL A 86 2.57 -0.11 12.97
N SER A 87 2.46 1.02 13.68
CA SER A 87 2.17 2.30 13.05
C SER A 87 3.46 3.04 12.73
N GLN A 88 3.49 3.67 11.56
CA GLN A 88 4.60 4.47 11.09
C GLN A 88 4.05 5.80 10.55
N ALA A 89 4.42 6.90 11.21
CA ALA A 89 4.13 8.24 10.72
C ALA A 89 5.21 8.66 9.72
N LEU A 90 4.80 9.02 8.50
CA LEU A 90 5.64 9.56 7.44
C LEU A 90 5.45 11.08 7.37
N ARG A 91 6.55 11.81 7.51
CA ARG A 91 6.58 13.28 7.45
C ARG A 91 7.72 13.76 6.56
N CYS A 92 7.46 14.81 5.79
CA CYS A 92 8.48 15.54 5.04
C CYS A 92 8.49 16.99 5.50
N ASP A 93 9.68 17.53 5.79
CA ASP A 93 9.89 18.97 5.92
C ASP A 93 10.13 19.54 4.51
N PRO A 94 9.17 20.27 3.91
CA PRO A 94 9.29 20.75 2.54
C PRO A 94 10.36 21.84 2.38
N VAL A 95 10.76 22.51 3.47
CA VAL A 95 11.79 23.57 3.45
C VAL A 95 13.18 22.94 3.47
N LYS A 96 13.37 21.91 4.30
CA LYS A 96 14.65 21.19 4.41
C LYS A 96 14.80 20.01 3.45
N LYS A 97 13.71 19.58 2.81
CA LYS A 97 13.61 18.34 1.99
C LYS A 97 14.05 17.09 2.75
N GLU A 98 13.83 17.07 4.07
CA GLU A 98 14.15 15.96 4.93
C GLU A 98 12.92 15.09 5.18
N TYR A 99 13.10 13.78 5.15
CA TYR A 99 12.06 12.80 5.45
C TYR A 99 12.31 12.23 6.85
N SER A 100 11.29 12.24 7.69
CA SER A 100 11.33 11.62 9.02
C SER A 100 10.28 10.54 9.14
N THR A 101 10.63 9.47 9.87
CA THR A 101 9.70 8.39 10.17
C THR A 101 9.70 8.13 11.67
N VAL A 102 8.51 7.98 12.25
CA VAL A 102 8.34 7.60 13.66
C VAL A 102 7.53 6.32 13.69
N SER A 103 8.10 5.25 14.24
CA SER A 103 7.41 3.97 14.38
C SER A 103 6.97 3.74 15.83
N ILE A 104 5.73 3.28 15.99
CA ILE A 104 5.16 2.86 17.27
C ILE A 104 4.67 1.42 17.09
N ARG A 105 5.08 0.55 18.00
CA ARG A 105 4.64 -0.84 18.02
C ARG A 105 3.50 -0.99 19.03
N GLY A 106 2.33 -1.40 18.56
CA GLY A 106 1.21 -1.83 19.38
C GLY A 106 1.24 -3.34 19.59
N GLY A 107 0.78 -3.79 20.76
CA GLY A 107 0.67 -5.20 21.14
C GLY A 107 -0.61 -5.46 21.90
#